data_AF-A0A9W7B0Z3-F1
#
_entry.id   AF-A0A9W7B0Z3-F1
#
_cell.length_a   1.000
_cell.length_b   1.000
_cell.length_c   1.000
_cell.angle_alpha   90.00
_cell.angle_beta   90.00
_cell.angle_gamma   90.00
#
_symmetry.space_group_name_H-M   'P 1'
#
loop_
_entity.id
_entity.type
_entity.pdbx_description
1 polymer ?
#
loop_
_entity_poly.entity_id
_entity_poly.type
_entity_poly.pdbx_seq_one_letter_code
_entity_poly.pdbx_strand_id
1 'polypeptide(L)'
;MARSKTSTVGKNRPKKATNPTKKKKSYADDEDYQAGGRYTASGKFQRKQRMMPGENAIKEIRKYQKATDLLIRKLPFARLVKEIMTTLTTEEYRWQAAACLALQEAAEAHLVSLFEDSNLCAIHGGRITLQVKDMQLARRIRGQQRE
;
A
#
# COMPACT_ATOMS: atom_id res chain seq x y z
N MET A 1 -11.88 13.81 81.38
CA MET A 1 -12.62 14.46 80.27
C MET A 1 -13.61 13.43 79.71
N ALA A 2 -14.92 13.67 79.82
CA ALA A 2 -15.99 12.73 79.44
C ALA A 2 -17.16 13.49 78.79
N ARG A 3 -17.97 12.74 77.99
CA ARG A 3 -19.24 13.07 77.27
C ARG A 3 -19.07 13.52 75.80
N SER A 4 -19.95 13.24 74.82
CA SER A 4 -21.00 12.22 74.52
C SER A 4 -21.71 12.66 73.22
N LYS A 5 -22.11 11.73 72.33
CA LYS A 5 -23.34 11.62 71.47
C LYS A 5 -23.94 12.92 70.83
N THR A 6 -24.41 13.02 69.58
CA THR A 6 -25.55 12.32 68.92
C THR A 6 -25.70 12.74 67.43
N SER A 7 -26.45 11.93 66.68
CA SER A 7 -26.96 12.06 65.31
C SER A 7 -28.01 13.16 65.05
N THR A 8 -28.14 13.63 63.80
CA THR A 8 -29.41 14.15 63.24
C THR A 8 -29.55 13.86 61.74
N VAL A 9 -30.77 13.44 61.40
CA VAL A 9 -31.34 13.04 60.12
C VAL A 9 -32.09 14.23 59.48
N GLY A 10 -32.24 14.27 58.15
CA GLY A 10 -33.52 14.71 57.55
C GLY A 10 -33.53 15.61 56.30
N LYS A 11 -33.81 14.97 55.15
CA LYS A 11 -34.86 15.31 54.16
C LYS A 11 -34.99 16.77 53.64
N ASN A 12 -34.81 16.97 52.33
CA ASN A 12 -35.92 17.04 51.35
C ASN A 12 -35.49 17.57 49.97
N ARG A 13 -36.04 16.92 48.93
CA ARG A 13 -35.99 17.29 47.51
C ARG A 13 -37.21 18.15 47.16
N PRO A 14 -37.09 19.21 46.33
CA PRO A 14 -38.20 19.66 45.50
C PRO A 14 -37.98 19.25 44.04
N LYS A 15 -39.04 18.69 43.46
CA LYS A 15 -39.20 18.33 42.04
C LYS A 15 -39.36 19.61 41.21
N LYS A 16 -38.78 19.68 40.01
CA LYS A 16 -39.17 20.69 39.02
C LYS A 16 -39.38 20.08 37.63
N ALA A 17 -40.65 20.15 37.23
CA ALA A 17 -41.25 20.30 35.91
C ALA A 17 -40.70 19.50 34.73
N THR A 18 -41.58 18.62 34.24
CA THR A 18 -41.59 17.91 32.96
C THR A 18 -41.53 18.89 31.78
N ASN A 19 -40.56 18.70 30.88
CA ASN A 19 -40.53 19.35 29.56
C ASN A 19 -41.36 18.54 28.56
N PRO A 20 -42.06 19.19 27.60
CA PRO A 20 -43.04 18.53 26.75
C PRO A 20 -42.38 17.65 25.67
N THR A 21 -43.08 16.57 25.35
CA THR A 21 -42.79 15.55 24.35
C THR A 21 -42.62 16.12 22.94
N LYS A 22 -41.36 16.31 22.50
CA LYS A 22 -41.07 16.37 21.06
C LYS A 22 -41.25 14.96 20.48
N LYS A 23 -42.29 14.79 19.67
CA LYS A 23 -42.52 13.60 18.84
C LYS A 23 -41.19 13.19 18.17
N LYS A 24 -40.66 12.02 18.54
CA LYS A 24 -39.59 11.37 17.79
C LYS A 24 -40.15 11.09 16.40
N LYS A 25 -39.66 11.80 15.37
CA LYS A 25 -39.75 11.32 13.99
C LYS A 25 -38.97 10.02 13.98
N SER A 26 -39.66 8.89 13.86
CA SER A 26 -39.03 7.61 13.56
C SER A 26 -38.48 7.71 12.13
N TYR A 27 -37.20 8.02 12.01
CA TYR A 27 -36.45 7.59 10.84
C TYR A 27 -36.35 6.07 10.97
N ALA A 28 -37.32 5.39 10.37
CA ALA A 28 -37.10 4.03 9.92
C ALA A 28 -36.13 4.11 8.75
N ASP A 29 -35.14 3.22 8.77
CA ASP A 29 -34.28 2.84 7.66
C ASP A 29 -33.18 3.83 7.26
N ASP A 30 -32.23 4.06 8.18
CA ASP A 30 -30.84 4.31 7.77
C ASP A 30 -30.21 2.96 7.40
N GLU A 31 -30.57 2.44 6.22
CA GLU A 31 -29.87 1.31 5.61
C GLU A 31 -28.40 1.69 5.39
N ASP A 32 -27.52 0.89 5.97
CA ASP A 32 -26.24 0.50 5.40
C ASP A 32 -25.46 1.63 4.68
N TYR A 33 -24.73 2.43 5.46
CA TYR A 33 -23.52 3.12 4.95
C TYR A 33 -22.45 2.05 4.63
N GLN A 34 -22.69 1.24 3.59
CA GLN A 34 -21.75 0.26 3.07
C GLN A 34 -20.72 0.98 2.21
N ALA A 35 -19.57 1.28 2.83
CA ALA A 35 -18.40 1.80 2.15
C ALA A 35 -18.03 0.89 0.95
N GLY A 36 -18.12 1.43 -0.27
CA GLY A 36 -17.56 0.80 -1.47
C GLY A 36 -18.54 0.09 -2.43
N GLY A 37 -19.80 0.52 -2.53
CA GLY A 37 -20.70 0.11 -3.61
C GLY A 37 -21.02 1.23 -4.62
N ARG A 38 -21.62 0.87 -5.76
CA ARG A 38 -22.20 1.82 -6.72
C ARG A 38 -23.63 1.42 -7.03
N TYR A 39 -24.51 2.40 -7.21
CA TYR A 39 -25.85 2.17 -7.74
C TYR A 39 -25.77 2.00 -9.26
N THR A 40 -26.43 0.96 -9.77
CA THR A 40 -26.61 0.76 -11.21
C THR A 40 -27.64 1.74 -11.77
N ALA A 41 -27.66 1.95 -13.09
CA ALA A 41 -28.66 2.81 -13.75
C ALA A 41 -30.11 2.39 -13.45
N SER A 42 -30.33 1.12 -13.07
CA SER A 42 -31.61 0.57 -12.63
C SER A 42 -31.89 0.73 -11.13
N GLY A 43 -31.12 1.53 -10.39
CA GLY A 43 -31.32 1.80 -8.96
C GLY A 43 -30.89 0.69 -8.00
N LYS A 44 -30.38 -0.45 -8.50
CA LYS A 44 -29.90 -1.55 -7.65
C LYS A 44 -28.50 -1.25 -7.14
N PHE A 45 -28.30 -1.33 -5.82
CA PHE A 45 -26.98 -1.24 -5.20
C PHE A 45 -26.14 -2.47 -5.55
N GLN A 46 -24.99 -2.25 -6.19
CA GLN A 46 -24.00 -3.29 -6.43
C GLN A 46 -22.77 -3.05 -5.57
N ARG A 47 -22.45 -4.03 -4.72
CA ARG A 47 -21.19 -4.06 -3.99
C ARG A 47 -20.04 -4.22 -4.96
N LYS A 48 -18.96 -3.46 -4.78
CA LYS A 48 -17.73 -3.64 -5.56
C LYS A 48 -17.20 -5.04 -5.29
N GLN A 49 -17.23 -5.91 -6.30
CA GLN A 49 -16.65 -7.24 -6.19
C GLN A 49 -15.14 -7.11 -5.98
N ARG A 50 -14.63 -7.80 -4.95
CA ARG A 50 -13.19 -7.93 -4.73
C ARG A 50 -12.66 -8.93 -5.74
N MET A 51 -11.59 -8.56 -6.43
CA MET A 51 -10.89 -9.50 -7.30
C MET A 51 -10.23 -10.60 -6.48
N MET A 52 -10.12 -11.79 -7.08
CA MET A 52 -9.51 -12.93 -6.41
C MET A 52 -8.01 -12.69 -6.20
N PRO A 53 -7.39 -13.24 -5.13
CA PRO A 53 -5.95 -13.21 -4.97
C PRO A 53 -5.24 -13.74 -6.22
N GLY A 54 -4.24 -13.01 -6.71
CA GLY A 54 -3.52 -13.34 -7.94
C GLY A 54 -4.15 -12.80 -9.24
N GLU A 55 -5.46 -12.53 -9.29
CA GLU A 55 -6.11 -12.03 -10.51
C GLU A 55 -5.62 -10.62 -10.89
N ASN A 56 -5.43 -9.75 -9.90
CA ASN A 56 -4.81 -8.43 -10.10
C ASN A 56 -3.38 -8.56 -10.61
N ALA A 57 -2.58 -9.44 -10.01
CA ALA A 57 -1.19 -9.66 -10.39
C ALA A 57 -1.08 -10.15 -11.85
N ILE A 58 -1.94 -11.07 -12.28
CA ILE A 58 -1.98 -11.55 -13.67
C ILE A 58 -2.37 -10.42 -14.64
N LYS A 59 -3.33 -9.56 -14.27
CA LYS A 59 -3.70 -8.39 -15.08
C LYS A 59 -2.54 -7.40 -15.20
N GLU A 60 -1.82 -7.15 -14.11
CA GLU A 60 -0.65 -6.28 -14.08
C GLU A 60 0.50 -6.85 -14.94
N ILE A 61 0.82 -8.14 -14.80
CA ILE A 61 1.84 -8.83 -15.61
C ILE A 61 1.53 -8.65 -17.10
N ARG A 62 0.30 -8.95 -17.53
CA ARG A 62 -0.10 -8.81 -18.93
C ARG A 62 -0.05 -7.36 -19.42
N LYS A 63 -0.44 -6.41 -18.57
CA LYS A 63 -0.37 -4.98 -18.88
C LYS A 63 1.07 -4.54 -19.12
N TYR A 64 1.98 -4.87 -18.19
CA TYR A 64 3.37 -4.43 -18.26
C TYR A 64 4.19 -5.17 -19.31
N GLN A 65 3.87 -6.42 -19.62
CA GLN A 65 4.49 -7.14 -20.74
C GLN A 65 4.12 -6.58 -22.11
N LYS A 66 2.96 -5.91 -22.23
CA LYS A 66 2.52 -5.26 -23.49
C LYS A 66 3.06 -3.85 -23.65
N ALA A 67 3.35 -3.17 -22.55
CA ALA A 67 3.86 -1.80 -22.55
C ALA A 67 5.39 -1.77 -22.57
N THR A 68 5.97 -0.65 -22.99
CA THR A 68 7.42 -0.39 -22.96
C THR A 68 7.75 0.85 -22.14
N ASP A 69 6.85 1.24 -21.24
CA ASP A 69 7.01 2.42 -20.39
C ASP A 69 8.00 2.13 -19.25
N LEU A 70 8.85 3.10 -18.94
CA LEU A 70 9.69 3.05 -17.75
C LEU A 70 8.83 3.08 -16.48
N LEU A 71 9.11 2.17 -15.55
CA LEU A 71 8.33 1.98 -14.33
C LEU A 71 8.92 2.71 -13.13
N ILE A 72 10.23 2.97 -13.12
CA ILE A 72 10.87 3.74 -12.06
C ILE A 72 10.63 5.23 -12.28
N ARG A 73 10.31 5.95 -11.20
CA ARG A 73 10.12 7.41 -11.29
C ARG A 73 11.46 8.09 -11.62
N LYS A 74 11.46 8.92 -12.66
CA LYS A 74 12.66 9.59 -13.20
C LYS A 74 13.43 10.43 -12.17
N LEU A 75 12.73 11.23 -11.35
CA LEU A 75 13.40 12.13 -10.40
C LEU A 75 14.13 11.39 -9.26
N PRO A 76 13.52 10.40 -8.56
CA PRO A 76 14.24 9.55 -7.62
C PRO A 76 15.42 8.81 -8.26
N PHE A 77 15.27 8.27 -9.46
CA PHE A 77 16.36 7.59 -10.16
C PHE A 77 17.53 8.55 -10.45
N ALA A 78 17.24 9.74 -10.96
CA ALA A 78 18.27 10.75 -11.21
C ALA A 78 19.00 11.21 -9.92
N ARG A 79 18.31 11.25 -8.78
CA ARG A 79 18.94 11.52 -7.47
C ARG A 79 19.88 10.39 -7.07
N LEU A 80 19.45 9.14 -7.26
CA LEU A 80 20.28 7.96 -6.98
C LEU A 80 21.54 7.93 -7.85
N VAL A 81 21.42 8.22 -9.15
CA VAL A 81 22.58 8.30 -10.05
C VAL A 81 23.60 9.34 -9.55
N LYS A 82 23.14 10.51 -9.12
CA LYS A 82 24.02 11.54 -8.56
C LYS A 82 24.65 11.10 -7.23
N GLU A 83 23.87 10.47 -6.36
CA GLU A 83 24.36 9.95 -5.08
C GLU A 83 25.49 8.92 -5.29
N ILE A 84 25.31 7.98 -6.20
CA ILE A 84 26.35 7.00 -6.58
C ILE A 84 27.56 7.70 -7.21
N MET A 85 27.36 8.72 -8.04
CA MET A 85 28.48 9.44 -8.64
C MET A 85 29.36 10.11 -7.57
N THR A 86 28.75 10.72 -6.56
CA THR A 86 29.46 11.35 -5.44
C THR A 86 30.28 10.34 -4.61
N THR A 87 29.87 9.07 -4.56
CA THR A 87 30.67 8.03 -3.89
C THR A 87 31.86 7.55 -4.73
N LEU A 88 31.77 7.67 -6.06
CA LEU A 88 32.82 7.24 -7.00
C LEU A 88 33.86 8.31 -7.29
N THR A 89 33.49 9.59 -7.25
CA THR A 89 34.38 10.70 -7.62
C THR A 89 34.05 11.95 -6.83
N THR A 90 35.08 12.71 -6.45
CA THR A 90 34.94 13.98 -5.69
C THR A 90 34.57 15.17 -6.57
N GLU A 91 34.79 15.07 -7.88
CA GLU A 91 34.46 16.10 -8.86
C GLU A 91 32.96 16.18 -9.15
N GLU A 92 32.46 17.39 -9.36
CA GLU A 92 31.06 17.63 -9.70
C GLU A 92 30.83 17.53 -11.22
N TYR A 93 30.05 16.53 -11.64
CA TYR A 93 29.66 16.34 -13.04
C TYR A 93 28.26 16.87 -13.33
N ARG A 94 28.10 17.59 -14.44
CA ARG A 94 26.78 17.90 -15.01
C ARG A 94 26.28 16.73 -15.85
N TRP A 95 25.09 16.26 -15.52
CA TRP A 95 24.45 15.15 -16.23
C TRP A 95 23.54 15.66 -17.35
N GLN A 96 23.69 15.07 -18.53
CA GLN A 96 22.73 15.23 -19.61
C GLN A 96 21.44 14.45 -19.30
N ALA A 97 20.29 15.02 -19.63
CA ALA A 97 19.00 14.33 -19.43
C ALA A 97 18.92 12.98 -20.16
N ALA A 98 19.46 12.91 -21.39
CA ALA A 98 19.52 11.67 -22.17
C ALA A 98 20.40 10.59 -21.52
N ALA A 99 21.51 10.97 -20.87
CA ALA A 99 22.36 10.02 -20.16
C ALA A 99 21.64 9.39 -18.97
N CYS A 100 20.90 10.19 -18.18
CA CYS A 100 20.08 9.66 -17.09
C CYS A 100 18.99 8.72 -17.59
N LEU A 101 18.38 8.99 -18.75
CA LEU A 101 17.39 8.11 -19.36
C LEU A 101 18.01 6.79 -19.83
N ALA A 102 19.17 6.85 -20.50
CA ALA A 102 19.88 5.65 -20.96
C ALA A 102 20.28 4.75 -19.79
N LEU A 103 20.77 5.33 -18.69
CA LEU A 103 21.05 4.58 -17.46
C LEU A 103 19.80 3.95 -16.88
N GLN A 104 18.67 4.66 -16.91
CA GLN A 104 17.40 4.13 -16.41
C GLN A 104 16.90 2.96 -17.26
N GLU A 105 16.92 3.09 -18.59
CA GLU A 105 16.54 2.03 -19.52
C GLU A 105 17.39 0.77 -19.29
N ALA A 106 18.71 0.92 -19.21
CA ALA A 106 19.62 -0.19 -18.95
C ALA A 106 19.37 -0.86 -17.59
N ALA A 107 19.15 -0.05 -16.53
CA ALA A 107 18.89 -0.56 -15.19
C ALA A 107 17.56 -1.33 -15.12
N GLU A 108 16.48 -0.80 -15.70
CA GLU A 108 15.19 -1.48 -15.71
C GLU A 108 15.22 -2.76 -16.55
N ALA A 109 15.85 -2.73 -17.73
CA ALA A 109 16.04 -3.92 -18.55
C ALA A 109 16.84 -5.01 -17.81
N HIS A 110 17.89 -4.62 -17.10
CA HIS A 110 18.68 -5.56 -16.29
C HIS A 110 17.84 -6.18 -15.17
N LEU A 111 17.05 -5.39 -14.45
CA LEU A 111 16.18 -5.87 -13.36
C LEU A 111 15.09 -6.81 -13.87
N VAL A 112 14.43 -6.50 -14.99
CA VAL A 112 13.42 -7.37 -15.61
C VAL A 112 14.03 -8.71 -15.96
N SER A 113 15.17 -8.72 -16.66
CA SER A 113 15.87 -9.94 -17.01
C SER A 113 16.26 -10.75 -15.76
N LEU A 114 16.72 -10.10 -14.68
CA LEU A 114 17.05 -10.79 -13.43
C LEU A 114 15.81 -11.41 -12.77
N PHE A 115 14.66 -10.74 -12.81
CA PHE A 115 13.41 -11.27 -12.27
C PHE A 115 12.88 -12.47 -13.08
N GLU A 116 13.08 -12.50 -14.39
CA GLU A 116 12.74 -13.65 -15.23
C GLU A 116 13.50 -14.91 -14.78
N ASP A 117 14.82 -14.83 -14.64
CA ASP A 117 15.65 -15.95 -14.17
C ASP A 117 15.31 -16.35 -12.73
N SER A 118 15.08 -15.36 -11.87
CA SER A 118 14.69 -15.61 -10.48
C SER A 118 13.34 -16.32 -10.41
N ASN A 119 12.41 -15.99 -11.32
CA ASN A 119 11.11 -16.64 -11.40
C ASN A 119 11.25 -18.11 -11.83
N LEU A 120 12.13 -18.41 -12.78
CA LEU A 120 12.46 -19.80 -13.15
C LEU A 120 13.04 -20.58 -11.95
N CYS A 121 13.90 -19.94 -11.15
CA CYS A 121 14.45 -20.56 -9.93
C CYS A 121 13.37 -20.82 -8.86
N ALA A 122 12.43 -19.89 -8.69
CA ALA A 122 11.31 -20.07 -7.76
C ALA A 122 10.40 -21.24 -8.19
N ILE A 123 10.06 -21.30 -9.48
CA ILE A 123 9.25 -22.38 -10.07
C ILE A 123 9.97 -23.72 -9.94
N HIS A 124 11.28 -23.77 -10.20
CA HIS A 124 12.09 -24.96 -10.00
C HIS A 124 12.04 -25.46 -8.55
N GLY A 125 11.97 -24.55 -7.57
CA GLY A 125 11.79 -24.86 -6.16
C GLY A 125 10.34 -25.06 -5.70
N GLY A 126 9.37 -25.23 -6.63
CA GLY A 126 7.96 -25.48 -6.32
C GLY A 126 7.21 -24.29 -5.72
N ARG A 127 7.71 -23.06 -5.87
CA ARG A 127 7.13 -21.83 -5.31
C ARG A 127 6.66 -20.89 -6.40
N ILE A 128 5.66 -20.08 -6.06
CA ILE A 128 5.17 -18.96 -6.89
C ILE A 128 5.77 -17.64 -6.41
N THR A 129 6.01 -17.51 -5.10
CA THR A 129 6.59 -16.30 -4.50
C THR A 129 8.11 -16.29 -4.63
N LEU A 130 8.64 -15.24 -5.25
CA LEU A 130 10.07 -14.96 -5.32
C LEU A 130 10.68 -14.74 -3.92
N GLN A 131 11.88 -15.26 -3.72
CA GLN A 131 12.67 -15.09 -2.51
C GLN A 131 14.09 -14.65 -2.85
N VAL A 132 14.80 -14.08 -1.87
CA VAL A 132 16.18 -13.58 -2.05
C VAL A 132 17.12 -14.68 -2.56
N LYS A 133 16.94 -15.93 -2.11
CA LYS A 133 17.74 -17.08 -2.57
C LYS A 133 17.58 -17.36 -4.07
N ASP A 134 16.44 -17.03 -4.67
CA ASP A 134 16.19 -17.24 -6.09
C ASP A 134 17.02 -16.25 -6.92
N MET A 135 17.03 -14.98 -6.49
CA MET A 135 17.87 -13.94 -7.11
C MET A 135 19.36 -14.22 -6.91
N GLN A 136 19.76 -14.67 -5.72
CA GLN A 136 21.16 -15.03 -5.44
C GLN A 136 21.61 -16.20 -6.33
N LEU A 137 20.77 -17.23 -6.47
CA LEU A 137 21.04 -18.36 -7.35
C LEU A 137 21.12 -17.91 -8.82
N ALA A 138 20.18 -17.11 -9.29
CA ALA A 138 20.19 -16.57 -10.66
C ALA A 138 21.47 -15.77 -10.94
N ARG A 139 21.86 -14.85 -10.05
CA ARG A 139 23.12 -14.08 -10.17
C ARG A 139 24.35 -14.99 -10.16
N ARG A 140 24.34 -16.05 -9.35
CA ARG A 140 25.44 -17.01 -9.27
C ARG A 140 25.61 -17.79 -10.57
N ILE A 141 24.51 -18.25 -11.17
CA ILE A 141 24.52 -18.97 -12.45
C ILE A 141 24.95 -18.05 -13.59
N ARG A 142 24.49 -16.79 -13.60
CA ARG A 142 24.93 -15.77 -14.57
C ARG A 142 26.42 -15.41 -14.49
N GLY A 143 27.12 -15.79 -13.43
CA GLY A 143 28.54 -15.46 -13.24
C GLY A 143 28.81 -14.07 -12.67
N GLN A 144 27.79 -13.30 -12.28
CA GLN A 144 27.91 -11.91 -11.80
C GLN A 144 28.42 -11.74 -10.35
N GLN A 145 28.88 -12.83 -9.74
CA GLN A 145 29.36 -12.88 -8.34
C GLN A 145 30.85 -13.27 -8.30
N ARG A 146 31.59 -13.09 -9.42
CA ARG A 146 33.02 -13.41 -9.54
C ARG A 146 33.92 -12.18 -9.70
N GLU A 147 33.36 -10.99 -9.58
CA GLU A 147 34.07 -9.71 -9.47
C GLU A 147 33.76 -9.08 -8.11
#